data_AF-A0A1Y1LTQ4-F1
#
_entry.id   AF-A0A1Y1LTQ4-F1
#
_cell.length_a   1.000
_cell.length_b   1.000
_cell.length_c   1.000
_cell.angle_alpha   90.00
_cell.angle_beta   90.00
_cell.angle_gamma   90.00
#
_symmetry.space_group_name_H-M   'P 1'
#
loop_
_entity.id
_entity.type
_entity.pdbx_description
1 polymer ?
#
loop_
_entity_poly.entity_id
_entity_poly.type
_entity_poly.pdbx_seq_one_letter_code
_entity_poly.pdbx_strand_id
1 'polypeptide(L)'
;MISTSVFSDVAVVNIGCGINLDNLLPTTCVNELIRLSNVEKKTELPPIAYEEFFAIIFNEIESVYNLVQGGDLDLLFELYYKYWLHSGSEVMVTDKDGVASMASVIGIDEFGFLKVRLKDGSLTSVQPDGNSFDILKGLIVPKRF
;
A
#
# COMPACT_ATOMS: atom_id res chain seq x y z
N MET A 1 -1.38 -9.81 3.86
CA MET A 1 -0.82 -11.12 3.48
C MET A 1 -1.61 -11.65 2.29
N ILE A 2 -0.96 -12.14 1.24
CA ILE A 2 -1.65 -12.74 0.08
C ILE A 2 -1.10 -14.16 -0.09
N SER A 3 -1.98 -15.15 -0.21
CA SER A 3 -1.61 -16.54 -0.47
C SER A 3 -2.45 -17.06 -1.64
N THR A 4 -1.78 -17.50 -2.70
CA THR A 4 -2.45 -17.99 -3.91
C THR A 4 -2.18 -19.48 -4.10
N SER A 5 -3.22 -20.25 -4.42
CA SER A 5 -3.13 -21.65 -4.81
C SER A 5 -3.83 -21.85 -6.15
N VAL A 6 -3.18 -22.53 -7.10
CA VAL A 6 -3.72 -22.77 -8.44
C VAL A 6 -4.03 -24.24 -8.61
N PHE A 7 -5.28 -24.55 -8.94
CA PHE A 7 -5.78 -25.90 -9.20
C PHE A 7 -6.33 -25.94 -10.62
N SER A 8 -5.54 -26.46 -11.55
CA SER A 8 -5.87 -26.49 -12.99
C SER A 8 -6.16 -25.09 -13.55
N ASP A 9 -7.44 -24.79 -13.80
CA ASP A 9 -7.95 -23.53 -14.34
C ASP A 9 -8.47 -22.56 -13.27
N VAL A 10 -8.47 -22.98 -11.99
CA VAL A 10 -8.93 -22.14 -10.87
C VAL A 10 -7.76 -21.62 -10.06
N ALA A 11 -7.67 -20.29 -9.92
CA ALA A 11 -6.79 -19.64 -8.96
C ALA A 11 -7.59 -19.23 -7.72
N VAL A 12 -7.21 -19.75 -6.55
CA VAL A 12 -7.74 -19.33 -5.24
C VAL A 12 -6.77 -18.34 -4.63
N VAL A 13 -7.22 -17.10 -4.44
CA VAL A 13 -6.43 -16.02 -3.85
C VAL A 13 -7.00 -15.68 -2.48
N ASN A 14 -6.23 -15.98 -1.43
CA ASN A 14 -6.56 -15.66 -0.04
C ASN A 14 -5.90 -14.33 0.35
N ILE A 15 -6.71 -13.34 0.69
CA ILE A 15 -6.25 -12.00 1.03
C ILE A 15 -6.53 -11.74 2.52
N GLY A 16 -5.47 -11.49 3.28
CA GLY A 16 -5.54 -11.01 4.65
C GLY A 16 -5.18 -9.53 4.73
N CYS A 17 -6.11 -8.73 5.26
CA CYS A 17 -5.92 -7.30 5.55
C CYS A 17 -6.17 -7.05 7.05
N GLY A 18 -5.42 -6.11 7.63
CA GLY A 18 -5.60 -5.67 9.01
C GLY A 18 -5.58 -4.15 9.07
N ILE A 19 -6.60 -3.57 9.71
CA ILE A 19 -6.73 -2.12 9.91
C ILE A 19 -6.90 -1.87 11.41
N ASN A 20 -6.12 -0.94 11.95
CA ASN A 20 -6.25 -0.52 13.34
C ASN A 20 -7.44 0.46 13.48
N LEU A 21 -8.63 -0.06 13.82
CA LEU A 21 -9.85 0.75 13.92
C LEU A 21 -9.92 1.54 15.23
N ASP A 22 -9.77 0.89 16.38
CA ASP A 22 -9.95 1.52 17.70
C ASP A 22 -8.93 1.07 18.78
N ASN A 23 -7.84 0.40 18.38
CA ASN A 23 -6.78 0.05 19.32
C ASN A 23 -5.78 1.21 19.44
N LEU A 24 -5.81 1.94 20.56
CA LEU A 24 -4.95 3.12 20.79
C LEU A 24 -3.44 2.84 20.79
N LEU A 25 -3.03 1.60 21.02
CA LEU A 25 -1.63 1.17 21.10
C LEU A 25 -1.40 -0.02 20.15
N PRO A 26 -0.19 -0.17 19.56
CA PRO A 26 0.99 0.69 19.71
C PRO A 26 1.02 1.90 18.77
N THR A 27 0.13 1.95 17.78
CA THR A 27 0.08 3.01 16.75
C THR A 27 -1.29 3.66 16.69
N THR A 28 -1.38 4.80 16.00
CA THR A 28 -2.63 5.53 15.76
C THR A 28 -3.68 4.65 15.09
N CYS A 29 -4.91 4.71 15.61
CA CYS A 29 -6.09 4.04 15.05
C CYS A 29 -7.03 5.05 14.36
N VAL A 30 -7.92 4.55 13.50
CA VAL A 30 -8.87 5.39 12.73
C VAL A 30 -9.77 6.21 13.65
N ASN A 31 -10.33 5.60 14.69
CA ASN A 31 -11.21 6.30 15.63
C ASN A 31 -10.45 7.36 16.44
N GLU A 32 -9.13 7.22 16.63
CA GLU A 32 -8.31 8.27 17.23
C GLU A 32 -8.18 9.49 16.31
N LEU A 33 -8.01 9.26 15.00
CA LEU A 33 -7.99 10.36 14.03
C LEU A 33 -9.31 11.12 14.01
N ILE A 34 -10.45 10.43 14.16
CA ILE A 34 -11.77 11.08 14.28
C ILE A 34 -11.82 11.95 15.54
N ARG A 35 -11.39 11.42 16.69
CA ARG A 35 -11.34 12.17 17.96
C ARG A 35 -10.45 13.40 17.85
N LEU A 36 -9.25 13.27 17.29
CA LEU A 36 -8.33 14.40 17.08
C LEU A 36 -8.91 15.45 16.12
N SER A 37 -9.53 15.01 15.02
CA SER A 37 -10.15 15.93 14.07
C SER A 37 -11.33 16.68 14.66
N ASN A 38 -12.13 16.03 15.50
CA ASN A 38 -13.24 16.66 16.23
C ASN A 38 -12.75 17.77 17.16
N VAL A 39 -11.63 17.57 17.85
CA VAL A 39 -11.03 18.61 18.70
C VAL A 39 -10.55 19.79 17.85
N GLU A 40 -9.81 19.52 16.76
CA GLU A 40 -9.23 20.55 15.90
C GLU A 40 -10.31 21.39 15.19
N LYS A 41 -11.31 20.72 14.61
CA LYS A 41 -12.34 21.35 13.77
C LYS A 41 -13.60 21.73 14.55
N LYS A 42 -13.68 21.42 15.85
CA LYS A 42 -14.86 21.59 16.71
C LYS A 42 -16.10 20.92 16.12
N THR A 43 -15.94 19.66 15.72
CA THR A 43 -17.01 18.81 15.17
C THR A 43 -17.35 17.68 16.12
N GLU A 44 -18.47 16.99 15.87
CA GLU A 44 -18.97 15.87 16.69
C GLU A 44 -19.20 14.62 15.84
N LEU A 45 -18.21 14.24 15.03
CA LEU A 45 -18.28 13.01 14.25
C LEU A 45 -18.19 11.79 15.20
N PRO A 46 -19.14 10.83 15.14
CA PRO A 46 -19.07 9.64 15.97
C PRO A 46 -17.91 8.73 15.53
N PRO A 47 -17.36 7.91 16.45
CA PRO A 47 -16.43 6.85 16.07
C PRO A 47 -17.16 5.80 15.23
N ILE A 48 -16.41 5.10 14.38
CA ILE A 48 -16.94 4.05 13.53
C ILE A 48 -17.01 2.76 14.34
N ALA A 49 -18.19 2.13 14.36
CA ALA A 49 -18.38 0.81 14.96
C ALA A 49 -17.79 -0.30 14.08
N TYR A 50 -17.40 -1.43 14.66
CA TYR A 50 -16.80 -2.53 13.90
C TYR A 50 -17.73 -3.05 12.79
N GLU A 51 -19.03 -3.16 13.08
CA GLU A 51 -20.04 -3.65 12.15
C GLU A 51 -20.18 -2.72 10.94
N GLU A 52 -20.23 -1.41 11.18
CA GLU A 52 -20.26 -0.39 10.14
C GLU A 52 -18.97 -0.40 9.31
N PHE A 53 -17.82 -0.50 9.98
CA PHE A 53 -16.53 -0.61 9.34
C PHE A 53 -16.44 -1.82 8.40
N PHE A 54 -16.85 -3.01 8.85
CA PHE A 54 -16.86 -4.20 8.01
C PHE A 54 -17.82 -4.06 6.82
N ALA A 55 -19.01 -3.48 7.03
CA ALA A 55 -19.95 -3.24 5.95
C ALA A 55 -19.36 -2.32 4.88
N ILE A 56 -18.71 -1.21 5.29
CA ILE A 56 -18.04 -0.28 4.37
C ILE A 56 -16.94 -1.01 3.59
N ILE A 57 -16.02 -1.68 4.29
CA ILE A 57 -14.86 -2.31 3.67
C ILE A 57 -15.28 -3.42 2.69
N PHE A 58 -16.23 -4.29 3.06
CA PHE A 58 -16.65 -5.37 2.18
C PHE A 58 -17.42 -4.87 0.96
N ASN A 59 -18.27 -3.85 1.12
CA ASN A 59 -18.97 -3.25 -0.02
C ASN A 59 -17.99 -2.58 -0.99
N GLU A 60 -16.99 -1.86 -0.48
CA GLU A 60 -15.97 -1.22 -1.33
C GLU A 60 -15.09 -2.26 -2.04
N ILE A 61 -14.69 -3.34 -1.35
CA ILE A 61 -13.95 -4.43 -1.97
C ILE A 61 -14.76 -5.09 -3.09
N GLU A 62 -16.05 -5.37 -2.86
CA GLU A 62 -16.93 -5.95 -3.88
C GLU A 62 -17.10 -5.01 -5.08
N SER A 63 -17.28 -3.70 -4.83
CA SER A 63 -17.35 -2.67 -5.87
C SER A 63 -16.11 -2.66 -6.76
N VAL A 64 -14.92 -2.59 -6.15
CA VAL A 64 -13.64 -2.61 -6.88
C VAL A 64 -13.42 -3.94 -7.58
N TYR A 65 -13.78 -5.07 -6.95
CA TYR A 65 -13.66 -6.39 -7.57
C TYR A 65 -14.52 -6.50 -8.83
N ASN A 66 -15.78 -6.06 -8.78
CA ASN A 66 -16.70 -6.09 -9.91
C ASN A 66 -16.23 -5.20 -11.07
N LEU A 67 -15.66 -4.03 -10.77
CA LEU A 67 -15.04 -3.14 -11.74
C LEU A 67 -13.90 -3.85 -12.50
N VAL A 68 -12.98 -4.47 -11.74
CA VAL A 68 -11.82 -5.17 -12.32
C VAL A 68 -12.26 -6.39 -13.13
N GLN A 69 -13.24 -7.16 -12.65
CA GLN A 69 -13.84 -8.27 -13.41
C GLN A 69 -14.50 -7.79 -14.71
N GLY A 70 -15.05 -6.57 -14.72
CA GLY A 70 -15.60 -5.92 -15.91
C GLY A 70 -14.55 -5.48 -16.94
N GLY A 71 -13.25 -5.59 -16.63
CA GLY A 71 -12.13 -5.26 -17.52
C GLY A 71 -11.70 -3.78 -17.46
N ASP A 72 -12.27 -2.97 -16.57
CA ASP A 72 -11.89 -1.57 -16.38
C ASP A 72 -10.75 -1.47 -15.36
N LEU A 73 -9.52 -1.70 -15.85
CA LEU A 73 -8.31 -1.52 -15.05
C LEU A 73 -7.89 -0.05 -14.95
N ASP A 74 -8.34 0.81 -15.87
CA ASP A 74 -7.98 2.22 -15.89
C ASP A 74 -8.51 2.93 -14.65
N LEU A 75 -9.77 2.69 -14.28
CA LEU A 75 -10.35 3.25 -13.05
C LEU A 75 -9.65 2.72 -11.79
N LEU A 76 -9.18 1.46 -11.80
CA LEU A 76 -8.35 0.94 -10.70
C LEU A 76 -7.03 1.70 -10.60
N PHE A 77 -6.36 1.96 -11.72
CA PHE A 77 -5.12 2.74 -11.75
C PHE A 77 -5.35 4.19 -11.31
N GLU A 78 -6.45 4.83 -11.71
CA GLU A 78 -6.82 6.16 -11.24
C GLU A 78 -7.01 6.18 -9.71
N LEU A 79 -7.74 5.21 -9.16
CA LEU A 79 -7.94 5.08 -7.72
C LEU A 79 -6.61 4.85 -7.00
N TYR A 80 -5.75 4.00 -7.57
CA TYR A 80 -4.42 3.71 -7.04
C TYR A 80 -3.54 4.96 -6.96
N TYR A 81 -3.45 5.72 -8.07
CA TYR A 81 -2.65 6.95 -8.12
C TYR A 81 -3.24 8.08 -7.28
N LYS A 82 -4.56 8.14 -7.10
CA LYS A 82 -5.23 9.10 -6.21
C LYS A 82 -4.75 8.97 -4.76
N TYR A 83 -4.49 7.75 -4.29
CA TYR A 83 -4.04 7.47 -2.93
C TYR A 83 -2.54 7.12 -2.83
N TRP A 84 -1.80 7.30 -3.92
CA TRP A 84 -0.38 6.98 -4.00
C TRP A 84 0.46 7.95 -3.16
N LEU A 85 1.28 7.40 -2.25
CA LEU A 85 2.10 8.19 -1.33
C LEU A 85 3.58 8.25 -1.71
N HIS A 86 4.01 7.54 -2.76
CA HIS A 86 5.43 7.32 -3.04
C HIS A 86 5.99 8.18 -4.17
N SER A 87 5.23 9.15 -4.69
CA SER A 87 5.69 10.03 -5.76
C SER A 87 6.96 10.76 -5.36
N GLY A 88 8.01 10.64 -6.18
CA GLY A 88 9.28 11.32 -5.96
C GLY A 88 10.13 10.75 -4.82
N SER A 89 9.74 9.61 -4.23
CA SER A 89 10.57 8.93 -3.24
C SER A 89 11.87 8.44 -3.89
N GLU A 90 13.00 8.67 -3.22
CA GLU A 90 14.28 8.13 -3.65
C GLU A 90 14.49 6.73 -3.09
N VAL A 91 14.87 5.80 -3.96
CA VAL A 91 15.09 4.39 -3.63
C VAL A 91 16.44 3.92 -4.16
N MET A 92 17.03 2.94 -3.49
CA MET A 92 18.22 2.23 -3.97
C MET A 92 17.78 1.03 -4.80
N VAL A 93 18.29 0.94 -6.03
CA VAL A 93 18.07 -0.17 -6.95
C VAL A 93 19.39 -0.88 -7.15
N THR A 94 19.40 -2.20 -6.98
CA THR A 94 20.58 -3.03 -7.25
C THR A 94 20.39 -3.76 -8.57
N ASP A 95 21.35 -3.65 -9.47
CA ASP A 95 21.33 -4.36 -10.74
C ASP A 95 21.76 -5.83 -10.61
N LYS A 96 21.81 -6.55 -11.74
CA LYS A 96 22.19 -7.97 -11.80
C LYS A 96 23.65 -8.21 -11.41
N ASP A 97 24.50 -7.20 -11.52
CA ASP A 97 25.93 -7.25 -11.19
C ASP A 97 26.19 -6.83 -9.73
N GLY A 98 25.13 -6.51 -8.98
CA GLY A 98 25.21 -6.12 -7.57
C GLY A 98 25.51 -4.63 -7.35
N VAL A 99 25.50 -3.82 -8.41
CA VAL A 99 25.78 -2.38 -8.32
C VAL A 99 24.52 -1.65 -7.87
N ALA A 100 24.64 -0.92 -6.75
CA ALA A 100 23.53 -0.18 -6.17
C ALA A 100 23.52 1.26 -6.70
N SER A 101 22.39 1.70 -7.22
CA SER A 101 22.17 3.02 -7.81
C SER A 101 20.93 3.68 -7.22
N MET A 102 20.97 5.00 -7.04
CA MET A 102 19.80 5.77 -6.62
C MET A 102 18.84 5.96 -7.79
N ALA A 103 17.54 5.83 -7.53
CA ALA A 103 16.47 6.05 -8.47
C ALA A 103 15.31 6.81 -7.81
N SER A 104 14.55 7.56 -8.59
CA SER A 104 13.33 8.22 -8.13
C SER A 104 12.10 7.45 -8.59
N VAL A 105 11.17 7.19 -7.68
CA VAL A 105 9.89 6.54 -7.99
C VAL A 105 9.01 7.48 -8.81
N ILE A 106 8.53 7.00 -9.96
CA ILE A 106 7.67 7.76 -10.88
C ILE A 106 6.29 7.14 -11.09
N GLY A 107 6.06 5.91 -10.61
CA GLY A 107 4.76 5.25 -10.67
C GLY A 107 4.90 3.74 -10.74
N ILE A 108 3.94 3.10 -11.41
CA ILE A 108 3.93 1.67 -11.74
C ILE A 108 3.76 1.47 -13.25
N ASP A 109 4.20 0.33 -13.77
CA ASP A 109 3.96 -0.07 -15.17
C ASP A 109 2.63 -0.83 -15.32
N GLU A 110 2.34 -1.24 -16.56
CA GLU A 110 1.11 -1.96 -16.94
C GLU A 110 0.95 -3.33 -16.26
N PHE A 111 2.02 -3.88 -15.70
CA PHE A 111 2.03 -5.14 -14.97
C PHE A 111 2.02 -4.92 -13.44
N GLY A 112 2.02 -3.67 -12.98
CA GLY A 112 2.04 -3.30 -11.57
C GLY A 112 3.44 -3.30 -10.92
N PHE A 113 4.52 -3.38 -11.70
CA PHE A 113 5.88 -3.21 -11.17
C PHE A 113 6.19 -1.75 -10.93
N LEU A 114 7.03 -1.47 -9.93
CA LEU A 114 7.43 -0.11 -9.59
C LEU A 114 8.31 0.47 -10.71
N LYS A 115 7.88 1.59 -11.29
CA LYS A 115 8.60 2.31 -12.33
C LYS A 115 9.44 3.41 -11.70
N VAL A 116 10.72 3.44 -12.04
CA VAL A 116 11.69 4.37 -11.48
C VAL A 116 12.50 5.08 -12.57
N ARG A 117 13.02 6.25 -12.23
CA ARG A 117 13.95 7.04 -13.04
C ARG A 117 15.34 6.99 -12.41
N LEU A 118 16.33 6.51 -13.15
CA LEU A 118 17.73 6.50 -12.73
C LEU A 118 18.38 7.89 -12.89
N LYS A 119 19.56 8.07 -12.29
CA LYS A 119 20.32 9.33 -12.35
C LYS A 119 20.69 9.76 -13.77
N ASP A 120 20.86 8.81 -14.68
CA ASP A 120 21.13 9.06 -16.10
C ASP A 120 19.86 9.43 -16.90
N GLY A 121 18.70 9.48 -16.23
CA GLY A 121 17.40 9.78 -16.82
C GLY A 121 16.69 8.57 -17.43
N SER A 122 17.33 7.40 -17.46
CA SER A 122 16.71 6.18 -17.98
C SER A 122 15.56 5.73 -17.08
N LEU A 123 14.54 5.13 -17.71
CA LEU A 123 13.37 4.60 -17.04
C LEU A 123 13.46 3.08 -17.01
N THR A 124 13.19 2.50 -15.85
CA THR A 124 13.16 1.04 -15.70
C THR A 124 12.09 0.63 -14.71
N SER A 125 11.63 -0.62 -14.82
CA SER A 125 10.74 -1.25 -13.86
C SER A 125 11.57 -2.12 -12.91
N VAL A 126 11.28 -2.04 -11.63
CA VAL A 126 11.94 -2.84 -10.59
C VAL A 126 10.95 -3.81 -9.99
N GLN A 127 11.42 -5.04 -9.79
CA GLN A 127 10.70 -6.07 -9.05
C GLN A 127 11.25 -6.14 -7.62
N PRO A 128 10.45 -6.58 -6.65
CA PRO A 128 10.93 -6.87 -5.31
C PRO A 128 12.09 -7.88 -5.38
N ASP A 129 13.17 -7.64 -4.65
CA ASP A 129 14.31 -8.54 -4.48
C ASP A 129 13.99 -9.77 -3.61
N GLY A 130 12.72 -9.91 -3.20
CA GLY A 130 12.28 -10.90 -2.22
C GLY A 130 12.44 -10.42 -0.76
N ASN A 131 13.08 -9.27 -0.51
CA ASN A 131 12.82 -8.55 0.73
C ASN A 131 11.48 -7.87 0.59
N SER A 132 10.54 -8.34 1.39
CA SER A 132 9.32 -7.60 1.66
C SER A 132 9.74 -6.22 2.13
N PHE A 133 9.44 -5.17 1.34
CA PHE A 133 9.29 -3.79 1.78
C PHE A 133 9.76 -3.56 3.21
N ASP A 134 11.04 -3.25 3.40
CA ASP A 134 11.59 -2.98 4.73
C ASP A 134 11.16 -1.57 5.14
N ILE A 135 9.87 -1.42 5.45
CA ILE A 135 9.19 -0.20 5.91
C ILE A 135 9.87 0.34 7.19
N LEU A 136 10.75 -0.45 7.83
CA LEU A 136 11.37 -0.19 9.12
C LEU A 136 12.91 -0.17 9.10
N LYS A 137 13.57 -0.20 7.93
CA LYS A 137 15.04 -0.09 7.88
C LYS A 137 15.48 1.30 8.37
N GLY A 138 15.75 1.41 9.67
CA GLY A 138 16.16 2.65 10.35
C GLY A 138 15.49 2.97 11.70
N LEU A 139 14.50 2.20 12.18
CA LEU A 139 13.72 2.61 13.37
C LEU A 139 14.18 2.07 14.74
N ILE A 140 15.13 1.13 14.80
CA ILE A 140 15.80 0.74 16.06
C ILE A 140 17.29 0.51 15.80
N VAL A 141 18.12 1.38 16.38
CA VAL A 141 19.58 1.21 16.45
C VAL A 141 19.91 0.69 17.86
N PRO A 142 20.77 -0.32 18.03
CA PRO A 142 21.21 -0.72 19.37
C PRO A 142 21.83 0.48 20.10
N LYS A 143 21.41 0.73 21.35
CA LYS A 143 22.14 1.65 22.23
C LYS A 143 23.53 1.06 22.43
N ARG A 144 24.53 1.68 21.82
CA ARG A 144 25.93 1.32 22.04
C ARG A 144 26.26 1.58 23.51
N PHE A 145 26.67 0.54 24.22
CA PHE A 145 27.49 0.66 25.41
C PHE A 145 28.95 0.67 24.97
#